data_AF-A0A530BM64-F1
#
_entry.id   AF-A0A530BM64-F1
#
_cell.length_a   1.000
_cell.length_b   1.000
_cell.length_c   1.000
_cell.angle_alpha   90.00
_cell.angle_beta   90.00
_cell.angle_gamma   90.00
#
_symmetry.space_group_name_H-M   'P 1'
#
loop_
_entity.id
_entity.type
_entity.pdbx_description
1 polymer ?
#
loop_
_entity_poly.entity_id
_entity_poly.type
_entity_poly.pdbx_seq_one_letter_code
_entity_poly.pdbx_strand_id
1 'polypeptide(L)'
;DIGASTGGFTQVLLERAAAHVTAIDVGHGQMHPEIAGDPRVTVIEGLNARDLSAADLGGLAPDFVVCDVSFISRRLALPPALALAAAGARA
;
A
#
# COMPACT_ATOMS: atom_id res chain seq x y z
N ASP A 1 0.31 -0.90 1.71
CA ASP A 1 1.16 -1.89 1.05
C ASP A 1 1.71 -1.28 -0.23
N ILE A 2 3.00 -0.96 -0.27
CA ILE A 2 3.65 -0.29 -1.41
C ILE A 2 4.34 -1.34 -2.29
N GLY A 3 3.92 -1.43 -3.54
CA GLY A 3 4.35 -2.49 -4.47
C GLY A 3 3.56 -3.78 -4.25
N ALA A 4 2.24 -3.67 -4.12
CA ALA A 4 1.39 -4.76 -3.65
C ALA A 4 1.37 -5.98 -4.59
N SER A 5 1.65 -5.82 -5.89
CA SER A 5 1.70 -6.88 -6.89
C SER A 5 0.46 -7.80 -6.81
N THR A 6 0.65 -9.11 -6.62
CA THR A 6 -0.45 -10.09 -6.49
C THR A 6 -1.14 -10.08 -5.12
N GLY A 7 -0.64 -9.33 -4.14
CA GLY A 7 -1.26 -9.12 -2.83
C GLY A 7 -0.64 -9.88 -1.67
N GLY A 8 0.58 -10.42 -1.80
CA GLY A 8 1.19 -11.25 -0.74
C GLY A 8 1.33 -10.54 0.62
N PHE A 9 1.78 -9.29 0.63
CA PHE A 9 1.87 -8.51 1.87
C PHE A 9 0.50 -8.07 2.37
N THR A 10 -0.39 -7.65 1.47
CA THR A 10 -1.79 -7.35 1.78
C THR A 10 -2.47 -8.53 2.49
N GLN A 11 -2.31 -9.76 2.01
CA GLN A 11 -2.84 -10.96 2.64
C GLN A 11 -2.34 -11.12 4.08
N VAL A 12 -1.02 -11.01 4.29
CA VAL A 12 -0.42 -11.12 5.64
C VAL A 12 -0.95 -10.03 6.57
N LEU A 13 -1.17 -8.81 6.08
CA LEU A 13 -1.76 -7.73 6.88
C LEU A 13 -3.22 -8.04 7.26
N LEU A 14 -4.02 -8.57 6.33
CA LEU A 14 -5.40 -8.98 6.61
C LEU A 14 -5.47 -10.12 7.63
N GLU A 15 -4.59 -11.11 7.54
CA GLU A 15 -4.46 -12.22 8.49
C GLU A 15 -4.03 -11.74 9.88
N ARG A 16 -3.24 -10.66 9.94
CA ARG A 16 -2.87 -9.97 11.19
C ARG A 16 -3.92 -8.97 11.66
N ALA A 17 -5.14 -9.07 11.13
CA ALA A 17 -6.28 -8.24 11.50
C ALA A 17 -6.07 -6.74 11.27
N ALA A 18 -5.35 -6.35 10.21
CA ALA A 18 -5.36 -4.97 9.75
C ALA A 18 -6.81 -4.51 9.52
N ALA A 19 -7.17 -3.37 10.10
CA ALA A 19 -8.52 -2.80 9.98
C ALA A 19 -8.81 -2.39 8.54
N HIS A 20 -7.80 -1.91 7.84
CA HIS A 20 -7.85 -1.55 6.43
C HIS A 20 -6.45 -1.65 5.80
N VAL A 21 -6.37 -2.00 4.52
CA VAL A 21 -5.12 -2.02 3.74
C VAL A 21 -5.34 -1.26 2.42
N THR A 22 -4.60 -0.17 2.24
CA THR A 22 -4.44 0.45 0.92
C THR A 22 -3.27 -0.20 0.21
N ALA A 23 -3.55 -0.91 -0.88
CA ALA A 23 -2.59 -1.64 -1.71
C ALA A 23 -2.30 -0.83 -2.96
N ILE A 24 -1.04 -0.39 -3.11
CA ILE A 24 -0.60 0.51 -4.18
C ILE A 24 0.38 -0.23 -5.09
N ASP A 25 0.13 -0.20 -6.40
CA ASP A 25 1.05 -0.71 -7.40
C ASP A 25 1.02 0.14 -8.69
N VAL A 26 2.11 0.08 -9.46
CA VAL A 26 2.21 0.72 -10.78
C VAL A 26 1.62 -0.16 -11.88
N GLY A 27 1.54 -1.47 -11.67
CA GLY A 27 0.91 -2.39 -12.61
C GLY A 27 -0.62 -2.37 -12.53
N HIS A 28 -1.24 -3.21 -13.37
CA HIS A 28 -2.69 -3.33 -13.52
C HIS A 28 -3.13 -4.78 -13.57
N GLY A 29 -4.28 -5.08 -12.94
CA GLY A 29 -4.90 -6.40 -12.95
C GLY A 29 -4.04 -7.50 -12.31
N GLN A 30 -3.16 -7.15 -11.37
CA GLN A 30 -2.24 -8.11 -10.75
C GLN A 30 -2.80 -8.70 -9.45
N MET A 31 -3.57 -7.92 -8.70
CA MET A 31 -4.10 -8.30 -7.39
C MET A 31 -4.99 -9.54 -7.50
N HIS A 32 -4.80 -10.50 -6.59
CA HIS A 32 -5.64 -11.69 -6.54
C HIS A 32 -7.12 -11.31 -6.30
N PRO A 33 -8.10 -11.87 -7.04
CA PRO A 33 -9.50 -11.46 -6.95
C PRO A 33 -10.12 -11.54 -5.56
N GLU A 34 -9.74 -12.54 -4.76
CA GLU A 34 -10.23 -12.69 -3.39
C GLU A 34 -9.72 -11.58 -2.47
N ILE A 35 -8.47 -11.15 -2.65
CA ILE A 35 -7.88 -10.05 -1.86
C ILE A 35 -8.49 -8.72 -2.32
N ALA A 36 -8.62 -8.51 -3.63
CA ALA A 36 -9.25 -7.33 -4.20
C ALA A 36 -10.74 -7.21 -3.79
N GLY A 37 -11.41 -8.33 -3.54
CA GLY A 37 -12.80 -8.39 -3.11
C GLY A 37 -13.01 -8.24 -1.59
N ASP A 38 -11.95 -8.23 -0.78
CA ASP A 38 -12.08 -8.03 0.67
C ASP A 38 -12.47 -6.56 0.95
N PRO A 39 -13.55 -6.30 1.71
CA PRO A 39 -14.01 -4.94 1.98
C PRO A 39 -13.02 -4.08 2.78
N ARG A 40 -12.00 -4.71 3.38
CA ARG A 40 -10.91 -4.02 4.09
C ARG A 40 -9.78 -3.61 3.16
N VAL A 41 -9.84 -3.91 1.86
CA VAL A 41 -8.79 -3.59 0.89
C VAL A 41 -9.26 -2.48 -0.04
N THR A 42 -8.40 -1.49 -0.25
CA THR A 42 -8.51 -0.54 -1.36
C THR A 42 -7.32 -0.75 -2.28
N VAL A 43 -7.59 -1.11 -3.53
CA VAL A 43 -6.56 -1.33 -4.56
C VAL A 43 -6.41 -0.06 -5.39
N ILE A 44 -5.19 0.47 -5.45
CA ILE A 44 -4.82 1.63 -6.26
C ILE A 44 -3.75 1.18 -7.26
N GLU A 45 -4.17 1.00 -8.51
CA GLU A 45 -3.32 0.55 -9.61
C GLU A 45 -2.87 1.74 -10.49
N GLY A 46 -1.75 1.58 -11.20
CA GLY A 46 -1.18 2.62 -12.04
C GLY A 46 -0.60 3.81 -11.27
N LEU A 47 -0.48 3.74 -9.94
CA LEU A 47 0.06 4.81 -9.11
C LEU A 47 1.53 4.54 -8.77
N ASN A 48 2.40 5.44 -9.19
CA ASN A 48 3.78 5.43 -8.71
C ASN A 48 3.81 5.88 -7.25
N ALA A 49 4.39 5.07 -6.37
CA ALA A 49 4.51 5.40 -4.94
C ALA A 49 5.24 6.73 -4.68
N ARG A 50 6.06 7.20 -5.63
CA ARG A 50 6.70 8.52 -5.59
C ARG A 50 5.73 9.69 -5.63
N ASP A 51 4.60 9.48 -6.27
CA ASP A 51 3.57 10.48 -6.55
C ASP A 51 2.38 10.33 -5.59
N LEU A 52 2.48 9.42 -4.61
CA LEU A 52 1.46 9.17 -3.60
C LEU A 52 1.14 10.45 -2.81
N SER A 53 -0.14 10.76 -2.73
CA SER A 53 -0.67 11.92 -2.03
C SER A 53 -1.66 11.54 -0.93
N ALA A 54 -1.96 12.50 -0.04
CA ALA A 54 -3.01 12.32 0.97
C ALA A 54 -4.41 12.09 0.36
N ALA A 55 -4.65 12.58 -0.85
CA ALA A 55 -5.93 12.42 -1.54
C ALA A 55 -6.13 10.96 -1.99
N ASP A 56 -5.06 10.30 -2.47
CA ASP A 56 -5.10 8.88 -2.86
C ASP A 56 -5.43 7.97 -1.66
N LEU A 57 -5.04 8.39 -0.45
CA LEU A 57 -5.35 7.70 0.80
C LEU A 57 -6.71 8.09 1.40
N GLY A 58 -7.51 8.92 0.72
CA GLY A 58 -8.80 9.39 1.24
C GLY A 58 -8.69 10.20 2.53
N GLY A 59 -7.55 10.85 2.77
CA GLY A 59 -7.27 11.59 4.01
C GLY A 59 -6.90 10.71 5.21
N LEU A 60 -6.79 9.39 5.04
CA LEU A 60 -6.32 8.48 6.08
C LEU A 60 -4.80 8.59 6.25
N ALA A 61 -4.35 8.50 7.50
CA ALA A 61 -2.93 8.42 7.84
C ALA A 61 -2.58 6.99 8.26
N PRO A 62 -1.77 6.23 7.48
CA PRO A 62 -1.40 4.86 7.82
C PRO A 62 -0.60 4.79 9.12
N ASP A 63 -0.91 3.84 10.00
CA ASP A 63 -0.14 3.53 11.21
C ASP A 63 0.93 2.44 10.98
N PHE A 64 0.85 1.74 9.85
CA PHE A 64 1.78 0.70 9.44
C PHE A 64 2.02 0.78 7.93
N VAL A 65 3.30 0.82 7.53
CA VAL A 65 3.72 0.84 6.13
C VAL A 65 4.54 -0.40 5.84
N VAL A 66 4.29 -1.04 4.71
CA VAL A 66 5.16 -2.08 4.17
C VAL A 66 5.52 -1.70 2.74
N CYS A 67 6.72 -2.05 2.31
CA CYS A 67 7.21 -1.71 0.99
C CYS A 67 8.13 -2.81 0.46
N ASP A 68 7.71 -3.40 -0.64
CA ASP A 68 8.51 -4.28 -1.48
C ASP A 68 8.38 -3.83 -2.93
N VAL A 69 9.45 -3.28 -3.50
CA VAL A 69 9.42 -2.68 -4.83
C VAL A 69 10.60 -3.18 -5.65
N SER A 70 10.34 -3.44 -6.92
CA SER A 70 11.35 -3.84 -7.90
C SER A 70 11.70 -2.68 -8.83
N PHE A 71 12.92 -2.69 -9.39
CA PHE A 71 13.40 -1.73 -10.40
C PHE A 71 13.47 -0.25 -9.97
N ILE A 72 13.16 0.05 -8.70
CA ILE A 72 13.32 1.35 -8.07
C ILE A 72 13.95 1.20 -6.68
N SER A 73 14.75 2.18 -6.26
CA SER A 73 15.24 2.22 -4.89
C SER A 73 14.10 2.48 -3.91
N ARG A 74 14.02 1.67 -2.84
CA ARG A 74 13.16 1.96 -1.68
C ARG A 74 13.38 3.36 -1.10
N ARG A 75 14.59 3.92 -1.23
CA ARG A 75 14.90 5.31 -0.81
C ARG A 75 14.11 6.37 -1.58
N LEU A 76 13.54 6.02 -2.73
CA LEU A 76 12.70 6.91 -3.54
C LEU A 76 11.22 6.58 -3.38
N ALA A 77 10.86 5.30 -3.26
CA ALA A 77 9.47 4.86 -3.20
C ALA A 77 8.84 5.00 -1.81
N LEU A 78 9.62 4.82 -0.73
CA LEU A 78 9.13 4.80 0.64
C LEU A 78 8.87 6.19 1.27
N PRO A 79 9.69 7.24 1.01
CA PRO A 79 9.52 8.53 1.70
C PRO A 79 8.13 9.18 1.59
N PRO A 80 7.44 9.18 0.43
CA PRO A 80 6.09 9.75 0.35
C PRO A 80 5.09 9.05 1.28
N ALA A 81 5.12 7.72 1.31
CA ALA A 81 4.27 6.94 2.22
C ALA A 81 4.58 7.23 3.70
N LEU A 82 5.86 7.36 4.06
CA LEU A 82 6.25 7.71 5.44
C LEU A 82 5.85 9.14 5.83
N ALA A 83 5.91 10.09 4.89
CA ALA A 83 5.50 11.47 5.14
C ALA A 83 3.99 11.61 5.38
N LEU A 84 3.19 10.69 4.84
CA LEU A 84 1.73 10.63 5.00
C LEU A 84 1.30 9.73 6.18
N ALA A 85 2.23 8.99 6.76
CA ALA A 85 1.96 8.09 7.87
C ALA A 85 1.65 8.85 9.17
N ALA A 86 0.85 8.22 10.04
CA ALA A 86 0.52 8.76 11.35
C ALA A 86 1.78 8.92 12.22
N ALA A 87 1.74 9.86 13.17
CA ALA A 87 2.82 10.00 14.13
C ALA A 87 3.01 8.69 14.93
N GLY A 88 4.24 8.17 14.96
CA GLY A 88 4.55 6.89 15.62
C GLY A 88 4.24 5.65 14.78
N ALA A 89 3.90 5.83 13.49
CA ALA A 89 3.73 4.72 12.56
C ALA A 89 4.98 3.84 12.45
N ARG A 90 4.76 2.55 12.16
CA ARG A 90 5.82 1.56 11.95
C ARG A 90 6.01 1.29 10.46
N ALA A 91 7.24 0.95 10.05
CA ALA A 91 7.59 0.63 8.68
C ALA A 91 8.69 -0.43 8.57
#